data_AF-A0A832ULM4-F1
#
_entry.id   AF-A0A832ULM4-F1
#
_cell.length_a   1.000
_cell.length_b   1.000
_cell.length_c   1.000
_cell.angle_alpha   90.00
_cell.angle_beta   90.00
_cell.angle_gamma   90.00
#
_symmetry.space_group_name_H-M   'P 1'
#
loop_
_entity.id
_entity.type
_entity.pdbx_description
1 polymer ?
#
loop_
_entity_poly.entity_id
_entity_poly.type
_entity_poly.pdbx_seq_one_letter_code
_entity_poly.pdbx_strand_id
1 'polypeptide(L)'
;MIVTSSKPYGVIKGMLKKWKKIGIVSCNSCARACETGGKEKLDQLAERLRQDGFDVVDSELLPMACNIDAAKKPNYQADYLVVLACDSGVFTLQSLFPNKVVVPALDTMGLGARDVQGNIFIMRKI
;
A
#
# COMPACT_ATOMS: atom_id res chain seq x y z
N MET A 1 12.51 3.48 10.57
CA MET A 1 11.54 2.88 9.61
C MET A 1 10.18 2.80 10.26
N ILE A 2 9.09 2.69 9.49
CA ILE A 2 7.75 2.38 10.02
C ILE A 2 7.47 0.89 9.79
N VAL A 3 7.06 0.20 10.85
CA VAL A 3 6.71 -1.23 10.80
C VAL A 3 5.26 -1.35 10.38
N THR A 4 5.00 -2.25 9.43
CA THR A 4 3.65 -2.49 8.89
C THR A 4 3.29 -3.97 8.94
N SER A 5 2.01 -4.26 9.10
CA SER A 5 1.42 -5.60 8.98
C SER A 5 0.37 -5.63 7.87
N SER A 6 0.23 -6.72 7.14
CA SER A 6 -0.84 -6.85 6.13
C SER A 6 -2.19 -7.05 6.79
N LYS A 7 -3.19 -6.27 6.36
CA LYS A 7 -4.58 -6.57 6.70
C LYS A 7 -4.98 -7.91 6.05
N PRO A 8 -5.89 -8.68 6.67
CA PRO A 8 -6.43 -9.87 6.04
C PRO A 8 -7.06 -9.54 4.69
N TYR A 9 -6.84 -10.39 3.68
CA TYR A 9 -7.35 -10.15 2.32
C TYR A 9 -8.87 -9.91 2.28
N GLY A 10 -9.64 -10.64 3.09
CA GLY A 10 -11.09 -10.45 3.18
C GLY A 10 -11.50 -9.05 3.65
N VAL A 11 -10.72 -8.41 4.52
CA VAL A 11 -10.94 -7.03 4.97
C VAL A 11 -10.70 -6.07 3.81
N ILE A 12 -9.58 -6.22 3.10
CA ILE A 12 -9.26 -5.39 1.91
C ILE A 12 -10.36 -5.53 0.86
N LYS A 13 -10.71 -6.77 0.50
CA LYS A 13 -11.76 -7.09 -0.47
C LYS A 13 -13.12 -6.51 -0.08
N GLY A 14 -13.48 -6.56 1.20
CA GLY A 14 -14.74 -6.02 1.72
C GLY A 14 -14.87 -4.51 1.60
N MET A 15 -13.76 -3.78 1.43
CA MET A 15 -13.75 -2.34 1.22
C MET A 15 -13.89 -1.94 -0.27
N LEU A 16 -13.86 -2.91 -1.19
CA LEU A 16 -13.86 -2.67 -2.64
C LEU A 16 -15.22 -2.97 -3.26
N LYS A 17 -15.55 -2.25 -4.34
CA LYS A 17 -16.76 -2.46 -5.13
C LYS A 17 -16.40 -3.04 -6.49
N LYS A 18 -17.03 -4.15 -6.89
CA LYS A 18 -16.68 -4.88 -8.12
C LYS A 18 -16.81 -4.07 -9.42
N TRP A 19 -17.69 -3.08 -9.47
CA TRP A 19 -17.90 -2.23 -10.65
C TRP A 19 -16.99 -1.00 -10.69
N LYS A 20 -16.00 -0.92 -9.80
CA LYS A 20 -15.04 0.18 -9.71
C LYS A 20 -13.67 -0.26 -10.19
N LYS A 21 -12.95 0.64 -10.83
CA LYS A 21 -11.57 0.41 -11.28
C LYS A 21 -10.63 0.47 -10.10
N ILE A 22 -9.78 -0.53 -9.95
CA ILE A 22 -8.86 -0.68 -8.83
C ILE A 22 -7.45 -0.36 -9.29
N GLY A 23 -6.76 0.47 -8.53
CA GLY A 23 -5.34 0.75 -8.65
C GLY A 23 -4.65 0.25 -7.40
N ILE A 24 -3.48 -0.34 -7.54
CA ILE A 24 -2.69 -0.81 -6.40
C ILE A 24 -1.40 -0.02 -6.38
N VAL A 25 -1.09 0.57 -5.23
CA VAL A 25 0.13 1.35 -5.02
C VAL A 25 0.93 0.71 -3.90
N SER A 26 2.18 0.35 -4.17
CA SER A 26 3.03 -0.36 -3.22
C SER A 26 4.28 0.42 -2.89
N CYS A 27 4.62 0.52 -1.60
CA CYS A 27 5.83 1.18 -1.12
C CYS A 27 7.02 0.20 -1.12
N ASN A 28 8.10 0.55 -1.81
CA ASN A 28 9.30 -0.26 -1.97
C ASN A 28 10.39 0.03 -0.91
N SER A 29 10.04 0.72 0.19
CA SER A 29 10.94 1.07 1.29
C SER A 29 10.59 0.28 2.56
N CYS A 30 10.14 0.93 3.64
CA CYS A 30 9.89 0.28 4.93
C CYS A 30 8.86 -0.86 4.86
N ALA A 31 7.79 -0.70 4.06
CA ALA A 31 6.78 -1.75 3.87
C ALA A 31 7.35 -2.98 3.17
N ARG A 32 8.23 -2.81 2.15
CA ARG A 32 8.98 -3.91 1.55
C ARG A 32 9.89 -4.59 2.57
N ALA A 33 10.59 -3.82 3.41
CA ALA A 33 11.45 -4.38 4.44
C ALA A 33 10.65 -5.22 5.45
N CYS A 34 9.38 -4.86 5.70
CA CYS A 34 8.44 -5.64 6.52
C CYS A 34 7.72 -6.75 5.73
N GLU A 35 8.09 -7.02 4.48
CA GLU A 35 7.45 -8.03 3.61
C GLU A 35 5.94 -7.82 3.40
N THR A 36 5.48 -6.58 3.54
CA THR A 36 4.06 -6.20 3.39
C THR A 36 3.83 -5.24 2.22
N GLY A 37 4.90 -4.68 1.65
CA GLY A 37 4.92 -3.92 0.40
C GLY A 37 5.96 -4.46 -0.58
N GLY A 38 6.39 -3.62 -1.52
CA GLY A 38 7.31 -4.01 -2.59
C GLY A 38 6.61 -4.66 -3.79
N LYS A 39 7.41 -5.05 -4.80
CA LYS A 39 6.92 -5.60 -6.08
C LYS A 39 6.19 -6.92 -5.92
N GLU A 40 6.72 -7.80 -5.08
CA GLU A 40 6.11 -9.12 -4.86
C GLU A 40 4.69 -9.00 -4.30
N LYS A 41 4.50 -8.19 -3.24
CA LYS A 41 3.17 -7.99 -2.64
C LYS A 41 2.21 -7.22 -3.54
N LEU A 42 2.74 -6.30 -4.35
CA LEU A 42 1.97 -5.62 -5.41
C LEU A 42 1.38 -6.63 -6.39
N ASP A 43 2.22 -7.52 -6.93
CA ASP A 43 1.82 -8.50 -7.94
C ASP A 43 0.87 -9.54 -7.37
N GLN A 44 1.15 -10.07 -6.17
CA GLN A 44 0.30 -11.03 -5.48
C GLN A 44 -1.12 -10.48 -5.25
N LEU A 45 -1.23 -9.22 -4.80
CA LEU A 45 -2.52 -8.60 -4.56
C LEU A 45 -3.25 -8.31 -5.87
N ALA A 46 -2.54 -7.84 -6.90
CA ALA A 46 -3.12 -7.59 -8.22
C ALA A 46 -3.71 -8.85 -8.82
N GLU A 47 -2.94 -9.94 -8.83
CA GLU A 47 -3.39 -11.23 -9.35
C GLU A 47 -4.60 -11.76 -8.59
N ARG A 48 -4.54 -11.74 -7.26
CA ARG A 48 -5.64 -12.23 -6.42
C ARG A 48 -6.92 -11.43 -6.61
N LEU A 49 -6.84 -10.10 -6.74
CA LEU A 49 -8.02 -9.27 -7.04
C LEU A 49 -8.59 -9.54 -8.43
N ARG A 50 -7.74 -9.74 -9.45
CA ARG A 50 -8.21 -10.12 -10.79
C ARG A 50 -8.92 -11.47 -10.79
N GLN A 51 -8.38 -12.47 -10.10
CA GLN A 51 -9.02 -13.79 -9.95
C GLN A 51 -10.41 -13.70 -9.29
N ASP A 52 -10.57 -12.77 -8.36
CA ASP A 52 -11.85 -12.49 -7.70
C ASP A 52 -12.82 -11.62 -8.52
N GLY A 53 -12.43 -11.25 -9.75
CA GLY A 53 -13.23 -10.51 -10.72
C GLY A 53 -13.25 -9.00 -10.53
N PHE A 54 -12.21 -8.43 -9.90
CA PHE A 54 -12.02 -6.97 -9.86
C PHE A 54 -11.25 -6.47 -11.08
N ASP A 55 -11.59 -5.28 -11.55
CA ASP A 55 -10.90 -4.61 -12.66
C ASP A 55 -9.67 -3.84 -12.16
N VAL A 56 -8.50 -4.47 -12.16
CA VAL A 56 -7.23 -3.86 -11.73
C VAL A 56 -6.56 -3.16 -12.91
N VAL A 57 -6.67 -1.82 -12.96
CA VAL A 57 -6.23 -0.98 -14.09
C VAL A 57 -4.89 -0.27 -13.87
N ASP A 58 -4.50 -0.06 -12.61
CA ASP A 58 -3.21 0.55 -12.25
C ASP A 58 -2.44 -0.37 -11.29
N SER A 59 -1.12 -0.46 -11.49
CA SER A 59 -0.21 -1.20 -10.60
C SER A 59 1.10 -0.44 -10.51
N GLU A 60 1.33 0.21 -9.37
CA GLU A 60 2.43 1.15 -9.20
C GLU A 60 3.32 0.77 -8.02
N LEU A 61 4.63 0.74 -8.29
CA LEU A 61 5.66 0.53 -7.27
C LEU A 61 6.37 1.85 -7.01
N LEU A 62 6.09 2.48 -5.88
CA LEU A 62 6.75 3.72 -5.47
C LEU A 62 8.03 3.39 -4.70
N PRO A 63 9.15 4.11 -4.93
CA PRO A 63 10.34 3.94 -4.11
C PRO A 63 10.05 4.26 -2.63
N MET A 64 9.25 5.30 -2.37
CA MET A 64 8.79 5.67 -1.03
C MET A 64 7.46 6.42 -1.11
N ALA A 65 6.38 5.81 -0.60
CA ALA A 65 5.03 6.41 -0.68
C ALA A 65 4.84 7.68 0.18
N CYS A 66 5.61 7.83 1.26
CA CYS A 66 5.57 9.03 2.11
C CYS A 66 6.48 10.17 1.62
N ASN A 67 7.22 9.97 0.52
CA ASN A 67 7.90 11.06 -0.17
C ASN A 67 6.92 11.64 -1.20
N ILE A 68 6.52 12.89 -1.01
CA ILE A 68 5.51 13.56 -1.84
C ILE A 68 5.93 13.58 -3.30
N ASP A 69 7.17 13.93 -3.60
CA ASP A 69 7.66 14.03 -4.98
C ASP A 69 7.74 12.67 -5.66
N ALA A 70 8.11 11.63 -4.91
CA ALA A 70 8.12 10.27 -5.42
C ALA A 70 6.72 9.72 -5.69
N ALA A 71 5.71 10.14 -4.91
CA ALA A 71 4.32 9.71 -5.05
C ALA A 71 3.52 10.56 -6.05
N LYS A 72 4.06 11.72 -6.46
CA LYS A 72 3.38 12.67 -7.33
C LYS A 72 3.41 12.18 -8.78
N LYS A 73 2.23 12.14 -9.39
CA LYS A 73 2.04 11.91 -10.83
C LYS A 73 0.76 12.61 -11.29
N PRO A 74 0.52 12.75 -12.61
CA PRO A 74 -0.64 13.48 -13.11
C PRO A 74 -1.98 12.95 -12.61
N ASN A 75 -2.21 11.64 -12.67
CA ASN A 75 -3.43 10.98 -12.18
C ASN A 75 -3.28 9.45 -12.15
N TYR A 76 -4.25 8.78 -11.52
CA TYR A 76 -4.54 7.35 -11.67
C TYR A 76 -5.84 7.13 -12.47
N GLN A 77 -5.90 6.05 -13.25
CA GLN A 77 -7.11 5.64 -13.97
C GLN A 77 -8.15 5.03 -13.03
N ALA A 78 -7.70 4.42 -11.95
CA ALA A 78 -8.52 3.79 -10.94
C ALA A 78 -9.46 4.76 -10.21
N ASP A 79 -10.58 4.23 -9.72
CA ASP A 79 -11.47 4.89 -8.76
C ASP A 79 -10.96 4.69 -7.31
N TYR A 80 -10.45 3.48 -7.02
CA TYR A 80 -9.97 3.06 -5.71
C TYR A 80 -8.46 2.83 -5.77
N LEU A 81 -7.72 3.36 -4.81
CA LEU A 81 -6.29 3.10 -4.65
C LEU A 81 -6.07 2.23 -3.43
N VAL A 82 -5.73 0.96 -3.64
CA VAL A 82 -5.36 0.02 -2.58
C VAL A 82 -3.88 0.20 -2.29
N VAL A 83 -3.55 0.65 -1.09
CA VAL A 83 -2.21 1.15 -0.76
C VAL A 83 -1.50 0.19 0.19
N LEU A 84 -0.41 -0.42 -0.30
CA LEU A 84 0.53 -1.23 0.47
C LEU A 84 1.65 -0.34 1.05
N ALA A 85 1.27 0.54 1.99
CA ALA A 85 2.18 1.45 2.71
C ALA A 85 1.68 1.70 4.14
N CYS A 86 2.50 2.36 4.95
CA CYS A 86 2.08 2.87 6.25
C CYS A 86 1.16 4.09 6.10
N ASP A 87 0.60 4.55 7.22
CA ASP A 87 -0.38 5.63 7.28
C ASP A 87 0.14 6.92 6.65
N SER A 88 1.42 7.25 6.85
CA SER A 88 2.03 8.42 6.20
C SER A 88 1.94 8.35 4.67
N GLY A 89 2.21 7.19 4.07
CA GLY A 89 2.06 6.99 2.62
C GLY A 89 0.61 7.00 2.16
N VAL A 90 -0.31 6.45 2.97
CA VAL A 90 -1.75 6.49 2.71
C VAL A 90 -2.26 7.93 2.68
N PHE A 91 -1.94 8.73 3.70
CA PHE A 91 -2.33 10.14 3.78
C PHE A 91 -1.66 11.01 2.72
N THR A 92 -0.42 10.70 2.31
CA THR A 92 0.21 11.34 1.15
C THR A 92 -0.61 11.12 -0.12
N LEU A 93 -1.01 9.88 -0.43
CA LEU A 93 -1.84 9.60 -1.61
C LEU A 93 -3.25 10.19 -1.50
N GLN A 94 -3.86 10.22 -0.31
CA GLN A 94 -5.14 10.92 -0.12
C GLN A 94 -5.03 12.42 -0.42
N SER A 95 -3.92 13.04 0.01
CA SER A 95 -3.69 14.47 -0.20
C SER A 95 -3.41 14.80 -1.67
N LEU A 96 -2.67 13.94 -2.37
CA LEU A 96 -2.35 14.12 -3.79
C LEU A 96 -3.53 13.77 -4.72
N PHE A 97 -4.40 12.85 -4.31
CA PHE A 97 -5.49 12.34 -5.13
C PHE A 97 -6.84 12.40 -4.39
N PRO A 98 -7.33 13.61 -4.02
CA PRO A 98 -8.52 13.78 -3.18
C PRO A 98 -9.81 13.25 -3.80
N ASN A 99 -9.84 13.06 -5.12
CA ASN A 99 -10.99 12.51 -5.86
C ASN A 99 -10.99 10.97 -5.94
N LYS A 100 -10.02 10.29 -5.31
CA LYS A 100 -9.87 8.83 -5.33
C LYS A 100 -10.19 8.25 -3.94
N VAL A 101 -10.78 7.06 -3.91
CA VAL A 101 -11.00 6.35 -2.65
C VAL A 101 -9.71 5.61 -2.27
N VAL A 102 -8.99 6.10 -1.28
CA VAL A 102 -7.74 5.47 -0.83
C VAL A 102 -8.04 4.44 0.26
N VAL A 103 -7.68 3.19 -0.01
CA VAL A 103 -7.93 2.02 0.84
C VAL A 103 -6.59 1.55 1.42
N PRO A 104 -6.35 1.70 2.74
CA PRO A 104 -5.15 1.17 3.37
C PRO A 104 -5.21 -0.36 3.40
N ALA A 105 -4.22 -1.02 2.79
CA ALA A 105 -4.10 -2.48 2.81
C ALA A 105 -3.24 -3.00 3.97
N LEU A 106 -2.53 -2.11 4.67
CA LEU A 106 -1.66 -2.42 5.80
C LEU A 106 -2.13 -1.73 7.07
N ASP A 107 -1.72 -2.26 8.21
CA ASP A 107 -1.76 -1.62 9.51
C ASP A 107 -0.39 -1.05 9.85
N THR A 108 -0.34 0.19 10.34
CA THR A 108 0.86 0.80 10.91
C THR A 108 1.04 0.32 12.34
N MET A 109 2.14 -0.39 12.62
CA MET A 109 2.37 -1.02 13.92
C MET A 109 3.20 -0.15 14.86
N GLY A 110 4.07 0.70 14.31
CA GLY A 110 5.07 1.38 15.13
C GLY A 110 6.26 1.97 14.38
N LEU A 111 7.09 2.68 15.13
CA LEU A 111 8.47 2.98 14.77
C LEU A 111 9.33 1.73 14.99
N GLY A 112 10.12 1.38 13.98
CA GLY A 112 11.02 0.23 14.04
C GLY A 112 12.49 0.57 13.81
N ALA A 113 13.34 -0.30 14.31
CA ALA A 113 14.76 -0.40 13.99
C ALA A 113 15.04 -1.77 13.36
N ARG A 114 16.09 -1.83 12.53
CA ARG A 114 16.52 -3.06 11.85
C ARG A 114 17.99 -3.31 12.12
N ASP A 115 18.37 -4.54 12.43
CA ASP A 115 19.77 -4.91 12.59
C ASP A 115 20.40 -5.35 11.26
N VAL A 116 21.68 -5.72 11.30
CA VAL A 116 22.45 -6.17 10.14
C VAL A 116 22.00 -7.54 9.60
N GLN A 117 21.32 -8.34 10.42
CA GLN A 117 20.77 -9.65 10.01
C GLN A 117 19.39 -9.51 9.35
N GLY A 118 18.77 -8.35 9.52
CA GLY A 118 17.49 -8.01 8.93
C GLY A 118 16.31 -8.13 9.89
N ASN A 119 16.55 -8.45 11.16
CA ASN A 119 15.50 -8.51 12.19
C ASN A 119 14.91 -7.12 12.43
N ILE A 120 13.58 -7.06 12.56
CA ILE A 120 12.86 -5.81 12.81
C ILE A 120 12.37 -5.79 14.25
N PHE A 121 12.70 -4.72 14.96
CA PHE A 121 12.31 -4.50 16.34
C PHE A 121 11.40 -3.27 16.41
N ILE A 122 10.22 -3.40 17.01
CA ILE A 122 9.32 -2.26 17.26
C ILE A 122 9.87 -1.48 18.47
N MET A 123 10.34 -0.26 18.21
CA MET A 123 10.86 0.66 19.23
C MET A 123 9.73 1.41 19.95
N ARG A 124 8.65 1.72 19.22
CA ARG A 124 7.47 2.40 19.77
C ARG A 124 6.23 2.01 18.96
N LYS A 125 5.18 1.56 19.64
CA LYS A 125 3.86 1.34 19.03
C LYS A 125 3.10 2.67 18.85
N ILE A 126 2.25 2.71 17.84
CA ILE A 126 1.30 3.80 17.55
C ILE A 126 -0.10 3.22 17.44
#